data_AF-A0A5B8MI84-F1
#
_entry.id   AF-A0A5B8MI84-F1
#
_cell.length_a   1.000
_cell.length_b   1.000
_cell.length_c   1.000
_cell.angle_alpha   90.00
_cell.angle_beta   90.00
_cell.angle_gamma   90.00
#
_symmetry.space_group_name_H-M   'P 1'
#
loop_
_entity.id
_entity.type
_entity.pdbx_description
1 polymer ?
#
loop_
_entity_poly.entity_id
_entity_poly.type
_entity_poly.pdbx_seq_one_letter_code
_entity_poly.pdbx_strand_id
1 'polypeptide(L)'
;MCIVNDAWQLAIGGTLLAGFSDWLDGYLAKKKSQESSLGSYLDPLADKVLVTCLTVATGYKGLIDPTVCSIIIGRDVVLLGGAFLHRAHVLNWRWKTWREYFRVVQAKNDGEAPAAPNVKPIFISKLNTVFQIALVVGAISNGGLSWPDAQLVQGLGYLTAATTITSGAIYVRMYFKGQMLR
;
A
#
# COMPACT_ATOMS: atom_id res chain seq x y z
N MET A 1 -12.04 12.73 7.47
CA MET A 1 -13.03 13.76 7.86
C MET A 1 -13.07 14.93 6.87
N CYS A 2 -11.94 15.49 6.40
CA CYS A 2 -11.95 16.65 5.49
C CYS A 2 -12.73 16.41 4.18
N ILE A 3 -12.51 15.27 3.51
CA ILE A 3 -13.24 14.88 2.29
C ILE A 3 -14.74 14.74 2.55
N VAL A 4 -15.11 14.11 3.66
CA VAL A 4 -16.52 13.87 4.02
C VAL A 4 -17.26 15.20 4.29
N ASN A 5 -16.57 16.16 4.90
CA ASN A 5 -17.09 17.50 5.22
C ASN A 5 -16.88 18.55 4.10
N ASP A 6 -16.58 18.13 2.87
CA ASP A 6 -16.35 19.04 1.72
C ASP A 6 -15.21 20.06 1.91
N ALA A 7 -14.31 19.82 2.86
CA ALA A 7 -13.13 20.65 3.09
C ALA A 7 -12.00 20.26 2.12
N TRP A 8 -12.26 20.43 0.82
CA TRP A 8 -11.40 19.93 -0.26
C TRP A 8 -9.99 20.52 -0.25
N GLN A 9 -9.84 21.80 0.09
CA GLN A 9 -8.53 22.47 0.19
C GLN A 9 -7.65 21.82 1.26
N LEU A 10 -8.24 21.48 2.42
CA LEU A 10 -7.54 20.77 3.49
C LEU A 10 -7.25 19.31 3.11
N ALA A 11 -8.15 18.66 2.37
CA ALA A 11 -7.94 17.30 1.88
C ALA A 11 -6.77 17.23 0.88
N ILE A 12 -6.73 18.14 -0.10
CA ILE A 12 -5.65 18.26 -1.08
C ILE A 12 -4.34 18.59 -0.36
N GLY A 13 -4.34 19.66 0.45
CA GLY A 13 -3.15 20.10 1.19
C GLY A 13 -2.62 19.01 2.12
N GLY A 14 -3.48 18.35 2.89
CA GLY A 14 -3.10 17.25 3.78
C GLY A 14 -2.54 16.05 3.03
N THR A 15 -3.13 15.68 1.89
CA THR A 15 -2.64 14.56 1.08
C THR A 15 -1.27 14.86 0.47
N LEU A 16 -1.07 16.09 -0.02
CA LEU A 16 0.23 16.53 -0.55
C LEU A 16 1.30 16.60 0.53
N LEU A 17 0.97 17.15 1.71
CA LEU A 17 1.89 17.25 2.83
C LEU A 17 2.30 15.87 3.35
N ALA A 18 1.35 14.93 3.48
CA ALA A 18 1.64 13.56 3.89
C ALA A 18 2.58 12.88 2.89
N GLY A 19 2.23 12.87 1.60
CA GLY A 19 3.08 12.24 0.58
C GLY A 19 4.46 12.90 0.44
N PHE A 20 4.56 14.22 0.68
CA PHE A 20 5.86 14.90 0.70
C PHE A 20 6.68 14.55 1.93
N SER A 21 6.04 14.42 3.11
CA SER A 21 6.70 13.98 4.33
C SER A 21 7.27 12.57 4.17
N ASP A 22 6.48 11.63 3.66
CA ASP A 22 6.89 10.24 3.46
C ASP A 22 8.06 10.13 2.47
N TRP A 23 8.02 10.93 1.39
CA TRP A 23 9.14 11.02 0.44
C TRP A 23 10.41 11.58 1.10
N LEU A 24 10.26 12.63 1.92
CA LEU A 24 11.38 13.27 2.62
C LEU A 24 12.00 12.31 3.65
N ASP A 25 11.19 11.61 4.43
CA ASP A 25 11.64 10.62 5.41
C ASP A 25 12.37 9.47 4.72
N GLY A 26 11.83 8.97 3.60
CA GLY A 26 12.50 7.96 2.78
C GLY A 26 13.82 8.43 2.15
N TYR A 27 13.91 9.70 1.76
CA TYR A 27 15.16 10.30 1.26
C TYR A 27 16.20 10.44 2.37
N LEU A 28 15.80 10.92 3.55
CA LEU A 28 16.68 11.10 4.71
C LEU A 28 17.18 9.77 5.27
N ALA A 29 16.33 8.73 5.31
CA ALA A 29 16.70 7.39 5.75
C ALA A 29 17.82 6.80 4.87
N LYS A 30 17.68 6.91 3.54
CA LYS A 30 18.71 6.47 2.58
C LYS A 30 20.02 7.23 2.73
N LYS A 31 19.95 8.54 2.99
CA LYS A 31 21.14 9.37 3.18
C LYS A 31 21.88 9.05 4.48
N LYS A 32 21.17 8.66 5.54
CA LYS A 32 21.75 8.39 6.87
C LYS A 32 22.15 6.93 7.12
N SER A 33 21.85 6.00 6.20
CA SER A 33 22.09 4.55 6.39
C SER A 33 21.57 4.01 7.73
N GLN A 34 20.59 4.69 8.33
CA GLN A 34 19.94 4.32 9.58
C GLN A 34 18.54 3.80 9.25
N GLU A 35 18.46 2.55 8.82
CA GLU A 35 17.17 1.87 8.67
C GLU A 35 16.82 1.20 9.99
N SER A 36 15.85 1.77 10.72
CA SER A 36 15.23 1.09 11.85
C SER A 36 14.34 -0.03 11.32
N SER A 37 14.51 -1.25 11.82
CA SER A 37 13.68 -2.40 11.45
C SER A 37 12.18 -2.21 11.76
N LEU A 38 11.84 -1.33 12.72
CA LEU A 38 10.44 -0.95 12.97
C LEU A 38 9.93 0.04 11.91
N GLY A 39 10.73 1.04 11.55
CA GLY A 39 10.36 2.05 10.55
C GLY A 39 10.11 1.42 9.18
N SER A 40 10.98 0.50 8.75
CA SER A 40 10.84 -0.15 7.44
C SER A 40 9.55 -0.97 7.25
N TYR A 41 8.88 -1.37 8.33
CA TYR A 41 7.55 -2.00 8.29
C TYR A 41 6.41 -1.01 8.51
N LEU A 42 6.61 -0.02 9.38
CA LEU A 42 5.58 0.96 9.73
C LEU A 42 5.34 1.96 8.60
N ASP A 43 6.38 2.37 7.86
CA ASP A 43 6.23 3.37 6.79
C ASP A 43 5.32 2.85 5.66
N PRO A 44 5.56 1.66 5.05
CA PRO A 44 4.67 1.16 3.99
C PRO A 44 3.26 0.79 4.49
N LEU A 45 3.12 0.48 5.78
CA LEU A 45 1.82 0.23 6.41
C LEU A 45 1.03 1.52 6.55
N ALA A 46 1.66 2.58 7.05
CA ALA A 46 1.05 3.90 7.20
C ALA A 46 0.60 4.45 5.84
N ASP A 47 1.45 4.35 4.82
CA ASP A 47 1.10 4.71 3.43
C ASP A 47 -0.16 3.98 2.96
N LYS A 48 -0.21 2.67 3.19
CA LYS A 48 -1.35 1.84 2.78
C LYS A 48 -2.63 2.20 3.51
N VAL A 49 -2.55 2.46 4.81
CA VAL A 49 -3.69 2.90 5.62
C VAL A 49 -4.18 4.27 5.15
N LEU A 50 -3.28 5.22 4.91
CA LEU A 50 -3.63 6.54 4.42
C LEU A 50 -4.37 6.46 3.07
N VAL A 51 -3.78 5.77 2.08
CA VAL A 51 -4.38 5.62 0.75
C VAL A 51 -5.71 4.88 0.81
N THR A 52 -5.84 3.86 1.66
CA THR A 52 -7.10 3.13 1.87
C THR A 52 -8.18 4.04 2.45
N CYS A 53 -7.86 4.82 3.49
CA CYS A 53 -8.78 5.79 4.09
C CYS A 53 -9.25 6.84 3.09
N LEU A 54 -8.33 7.36 2.26
CA LEU A 54 -8.67 8.31 1.20
C LEU A 54 -9.58 7.68 0.14
N THR A 55 -9.30 6.43 -0.27
CA THR A 55 -10.13 5.67 -1.23
C THR A 55 -11.55 5.43 -0.70
N VAL A 56 -11.69 5.11 0.59
CA VAL A 56 -13.00 4.96 1.23
C VAL A 56 -13.74 6.30 1.26
N ALA A 57 -13.04 7.38 1.63
CA ALA A 57 -13.66 8.70 1.73
C ALA A 57 -14.12 9.25 0.36
N THR A 58 -13.33 9.07 -0.70
CA THR A 58 -13.71 9.47 -2.06
C THR A 58 -14.81 8.58 -2.65
N GLY A 59 -14.78 7.27 -2.35
CA GLY A 59 -15.87 6.35 -2.71
C GLY A 59 -17.20 6.71 -2.02
N TYR A 60 -17.16 7.07 -0.73
CA TYR A 60 -18.35 7.54 0.00
C TYR A 60 -18.94 8.83 -0.61
N LYS A 61 -18.09 9.72 -1.12
CA LYS A 61 -18.50 10.93 -1.84
C LYS A 61 -18.95 10.69 -3.28
N GLY A 62 -18.93 9.45 -3.76
CA GLY A 62 -19.33 9.09 -5.13
C GLY A 62 -18.35 9.54 -6.22
N LEU A 63 -17.12 9.93 -5.85
CA LEU A 63 -16.08 10.36 -6.79
C LEU A 63 -15.39 9.18 -7.47
N ILE A 64 -15.38 8.02 -6.80
CA ILE A 64 -14.88 6.75 -7.32
C ILE A 64 -16.02 5.75 -7.23
N ASP A 65 -16.17 4.91 -8.26
CA ASP A 65 -17.15 3.84 -8.27
C ASP A 65 -16.98 2.90 -7.06
N PRO A 66 -18.05 2.58 -6.30
CA PRO A 66 -17.96 1.73 -5.12
C PRO A 66 -17.39 0.33 -5.39
N THR A 67 -17.58 -0.21 -6.59
CA THR A 67 -17.03 -1.51 -7.01
C THR A 67 -15.52 -1.42 -7.14
N VAL A 68 -15.02 -0.34 -7.75
CA VAL A 68 -13.57 -0.06 -7.85
C VAL A 68 -12.96 0.11 -6.46
N CYS A 69 -13.59 0.88 -5.58
CA CYS A 69 -13.15 1.02 -4.19
C CYS A 69 -13.06 -0.33 -3.48
N SER A 70 -14.07 -1.19 -3.64
CA SER A 70 -14.12 -2.51 -3.00
C SER A 70 -12.97 -3.42 -3.48
N ILE A 71 -12.66 -3.40 -4.78
CA ILE A 71 -11.53 -4.17 -5.36
C ILE A 71 -10.20 -3.69 -4.78
N ILE A 72 -10.00 -2.37 -4.70
CA ILE A 72 -8.77 -1.76 -4.17
C ILE A 72 -8.57 -2.14 -2.70
N ILE A 73 -9.60 -1.95 -1.88
CA ILE A 73 -9.57 -2.26 -0.44
C ILE A 73 -9.32 -3.75 -0.22
N GLY A 74 -10.05 -4.61 -0.95
CA GLY A 74 -9.88 -6.06 -0.86
C GLY A 74 -8.44 -6.50 -1.14
N ARG A 75 -7.81 -5.94 -2.18
CA ARG A 75 -6.39 -6.21 -2.50
C ARG A 75 -5.44 -5.72 -1.41
N ASP A 76 -5.63 -4.51 -0.89
CA ASP A 76 -4.76 -3.98 0.15
C ASP A 76 -4.87 -4.79 1.46
N VAL A 77 -6.07 -5.26 1.82
CA VAL A 77 -6.28 -6.20 2.93
C VAL A 77 -5.57 -7.53 2.68
N VAL A 78 -5.68 -8.11 1.48
CA VAL A 78 -5.02 -9.37 1.14
C VAL A 78 -3.50 -9.24 1.20
N LEU A 79 -2.93 -8.11 0.77
CA LEU A 79 -1.48 -7.92 0.81
C LEU A 79 -0.95 -7.68 2.22
N LEU A 80 -1.61 -6.83 3.01
CA LEU A 80 -1.22 -6.58 4.39
C LEU A 80 -1.41 -7.83 5.26
N GLY A 81 -2.57 -8.49 5.13
CA GLY A 81 -2.88 -9.73 5.83
C GLY A 81 -1.97 -10.88 5.38
N GLY A 82 -1.71 -11.02 4.08
CA GLY A 82 -0.80 -12.02 3.53
C GLY A 82 0.64 -11.82 4.01
N ALA A 83 1.14 -10.58 4.01
CA ALA A 83 2.46 -10.25 4.54
C ALA A 83 2.56 -10.57 6.05
N PHE A 84 1.52 -10.24 6.81
CA PHE A 84 1.44 -10.56 8.24
C PHE A 84 1.43 -12.06 8.51
N LEU A 85 0.54 -12.81 7.85
CA LEU A 85 0.41 -14.26 8.01
C LEU A 85 1.67 -14.99 7.58
N HIS A 86 2.28 -14.58 6.47
CA HIS A 86 3.54 -15.15 6.01
C HIS A 86 4.66 -14.96 7.04
N ARG A 87 4.80 -13.75 7.60
CA ARG A 87 5.77 -13.46 8.66
C ARG A 87 5.47 -14.27 9.92
N ALA A 88 4.21 -14.35 10.32
CA ALA A 88 3.77 -15.15 11.47
C ALA A 88 4.10 -16.64 11.30
N HIS A 89 3.91 -17.18 10.08
CA HIS A 89 4.25 -18.56 9.75
C HIS A 89 5.75 -18.81 9.76
N VAL A 90 6.56 -17.89 9.22
CA VAL A 90 8.03 -17.97 9.28
C VAL A 90 8.54 -17.95 10.73
N LEU A 91 7.84 -17.25 11.62
CA LEU A 91 8.12 -17.23 13.06
C LEU A 91 7.45 -18.40 13.82
N ASN A 92 6.87 -19.38 13.13
CA ASN A 92 6.14 -20.51 13.71
C ASN A 92 5.06 -20.10 14.74
N TRP A 93 4.44 -18.92 14.60
CA TRP A 93 3.51 -18.35 15.59
C TRP A 93 4.08 -18.21 17.01
N ARG A 94 5.42 -18.14 17.16
CA ARG A 94 6.09 -18.05 18.45
C ARG A 94 6.93 -16.78 18.53
N TRP A 95 6.28 -15.67 18.90
CA TRP A 95 6.96 -14.43 19.30
C TRP A 95 6.54 -14.04 20.72
N LYS A 96 7.50 -13.60 21.53
CA LYS A 96 7.23 -13.17 22.92
C LYS A 96 6.86 -11.70 23.02
N THR A 97 7.38 -10.89 22.10
CA THR A 97 7.21 -9.43 22.10
C THR A 97 7.03 -8.91 20.68
N TRP A 98 6.22 -7.86 20.48
CA TRP A 98 6.05 -7.19 19.18
C TRP A 98 7.37 -6.75 18.53
N ARG A 99 8.38 -6.39 19.34
CA ARG A 99 9.72 -6.05 18.83
C ARG A 99 10.38 -7.23 18.11
N GLU A 100 10.14 -8.46 18.54
CA GLU A 100 10.69 -9.67 17.93
C GLU A 100 10.07 -9.93 16.56
N TYR A 101 8.75 -9.73 16.46
CA TYR A 101 8.02 -9.84 15.19
C TYR A 101 8.57 -8.88 14.12
N PHE A 102 8.81 -7.63 14.49
CA PHE A 102 9.28 -6.58 13.57
C PHE A 102 10.80 -6.48 13.42
N ARG A 103 11.61 -7.15 14.26
CA ARG A 103 13.06 -7.19 14.06
C ARG A 103 13.38 -7.99 12.79
N VAL A 104 13.71 -7.30 11.71
CA VAL A 104 14.42 -7.91 10.59
C VAL A 104 15.89 -7.92 10.94
N VAL A 105 16.32 -9.04 11.52
CA VAL A 105 17.73 -9.33 11.70
C VAL A 105 18.22 -9.97 10.41
N GLN A 106 19.23 -9.38 9.78
CA GLN A 106 20.04 -10.11 8.81
C GLN A 106 20.76 -11.19 9.62
N ALA A 107 20.22 -12.41 9.62
CA ALA A 107 20.76 -13.52 10.39
C ALA A 107 22.26 -13.65 10.12
N LYS A 108 23.08 -13.26 11.10
CA LYS A 108 24.54 -13.39 11.04
C LYS A 108 25.04 -14.60 11.83
N ASN A 109 24.19 -15.20 12.68
CA ASN A 109 24.49 -16.39 13.49
C ASN A 109 23.25 -17.28 13.70
N ASP A 110 23.48 -18.57 13.90
CA ASP A 110 22.52 -19.70 13.90
C ASP A 110 21.46 -19.70 15.03
N GLY A 111 21.29 -18.60 15.76
CA GLY A 111 20.32 -18.46 16.86
C GLY A 111 19.38 -17.26 16.73
N GLU A 112 19.49 -16.47 15.66
CA GLU A 112 18.67 -15.27 15.45
C GLU A 112 17.46 -15.54 14.54
N ALA A 113 16.42 -14.71 14.69
CA ALA A 113 15.17 -14.85 13.94
C ALA A 113 15.43 -15.00 12.43
N PRO A 114 14.67 -15.86 11.72
CA PRO A 114 14.88 -16.11 10.30
C PRO A 114 14.90 -14.80 9.49
N ALA A 115 15.93 -14.67 8.65
CA ALA A 115 16.11 -13.52 7.77
C ALA A 115 14.86 -13.32 6.90
N ALA A 116 14.51 -12.06 6.64
CA ALA A 116 13.34 -11.74 5.82
C ALA A 116 13.51 -12.40 4.43
N PRO A 117 12.50 -13.18 3.97
CA PRO A 117 12.57 -13.84 2.69
C PRO A 117 12.71 -12.80 1.58
N ASN A 118 13.71 -13.00 0.73
CA ASN A 118 14.04 -12.09 -0.37
C ASN A 118 13.05 -12.32 -1.52
N VAL A 119 11.80 -11.91 -1.32
CA VAL A 119 10.77 -12.00 -2.35
C VAL A 119 11.07 -10.93 -3.38
N LYS A 120 11.61 -11.35 -4.54
CA LYS A 120 11.86 -10.44 -5.66
C LYS A 120 10.58 -9.67 -5.99
N PRO A 121 10.55 -8.34 -5.81
CA PRO A 121 9.33 -7.59 -5.97
C PRO A 121 8.89 -7.62 -7.43
N ILE A 122 7.67 -8.10 -7.67
CA ILE A 122 7.09 -8.18 -9.00
C ILE A 122 6.71 -6.76 -9.46
N PHE A 123 7.24 -6.35 -10.62
CA PHE A 123 7.10 -4.98 -11.14
C PHE A 123 5.62 -4.58 -11.37
N ILE A 124 4.77 -5.55 -11.70
CA ILE A 124 3.33 -5.35 -11.96
C ILE A 124 2.58 -4.85 -10.70
N SER A 125 3.00 -5.24 -9.49
CA SER A 125 2.37 -4.80 -8.24
C SER A 125 2.71 -3.33 -7.89
N LYS A 126 3.89 -2.86 -8.34
CA LYS A 126 4.31 -1.45 -8.18
C LYS A 126 3.49 -0.52 -9.06
N LEU A 127 3.25 -0.92 -10.32
CA LEU A 127 2.43 -0.14 -11.25
C LEU A 127 0.99 0.05 -10.74
N ASN A 128 0.39 -1.00 -10.16
CA ASN A 128 -0.94 -0.90 -9.57
C ASN A 128 -1.02 0.16 -8.46
N THR A 129 0.06 0.31 -7.69
CA THR A 129 0.14 1.29 -6.60
C THR A 129 0.26 2.71 -7.16
N VAL A 130 0.98 2.90 -8.26
CA VAL A 130 1.05 4.21 -8.97
C VAL A 130 -0.33 4.61 -9.49
N PHE A 131 -1.06 3.70 -10.13
CA PHE A 131 -2.42 3.99 -10.63
C PHE A 131 -3.39 4.28 -9.49
N GLN A 132 -3.31 3.55 -8.37
CA GLN A 132 -4.12 3.79 -7.19
C GLN A 132 -3.86 5.18 -6.57
N ILE A 133 -2.59 5.59 -6.44
CA ILE A 133 -2.25 6.93 -5.95
C ILE A 133 -2.76 8.00 -6.91
N ALA A 134 -2.54 7.83 -8.22
CA ALA A 134 -3.03 8.76 -9.24
C ALA A 134 -4.56 8.89 -9.23
N LEU A 135 -5.27 7.78 -9.06
CA LEU A 135 -6.72 7.74 -8.92
C LEU A 135 -7.18 8.52 -7.68
N VAL A 136 -6.57 8.27 -6.51
CA VAL A 136 -6.97 8.93 -5.26
C VAL A 136 -6.69 10.44 -5.32
N VAL A 137 -5.50 10.85 -5.77
CA VAL A 137 -5.16 12.26 -5.95
C VAL A 137 -6.07 12.92 -6.98
N GLY A 138 -6.33 12.24 -8.10
CA GLY A 138 -7.24 12.71 -9.14
C GLY A 138 -8.67 12.87 -8.63
N ALA A 139 -9.18 11.92 -7.84
CA ALA A 139 -10.52 12.00 -7.26
C ALA A 139 -10.64 13.15 -6.26
N ILE A 140 -9.68 13.30 -5.35
CA ILE A 140 -9.66 14.42 -4.38
C ILE A 140 -9.56 15.77 -5.11
N SER A 141 -8.72 15.85 -6.14
CA SER A 141 -8.57 17.06 -6.96
C SER A 141 -9.83 17.36 -7.76
N ASN A 142 -10.50 16.36 -8.32
CA ASN A 142 -11.79 16.53 -9.00
C ASN A 142 -12.85 17.09 -8.03
N GLY A 143 -12.93 16.58 -6.80
CA GLY A 143 -13.86 17.08 -5.79
C GLY A 143 -13.67 18.57 -5.43
N GLY A 144 -12.42 19.04 -5.36
CA GLY A 144 -12.12 20.43 -4.97
C GLY A 144 -11.91 21.43 -6.11
N LEU A 145 -11.31 20.98 -7.21
CA LEU A 145 -10.86 21.81 -8.34
C LEU A 145 -11.60 21.49 -9.63
N SER A 146 -12.49 20.48 -9.64
CA SER A 146 -13.12 19.95 -10.86
C SER A 146 -12.12 19.46 -11.92
N TRP A 147 -10.88 19.20 -11.53
CA TRP A 147 -9.82 18.70 -12.40
C TRP A 147 -9.05 17.56 -11.71
N PRO A 148 -8.74 16.45 -12.41
CA PRO A 148 -9.15 16.12 -13.77
C PRO A 148 -10.66 15.90 -13.88
N ASP A 149 -11.21 15.79 -15.09
CA ASP A 149 -12.64 15.57 -15.29
C ASP A 149 -13.10 14.21 -14.72
N ALA A 150 -14.40 14.12 -14.41
CA ALA A 150 -14.96 12.93 -13.77
C ALA A 150 -14.83 11.65 -14.62
N GLN A 151 -14.84 11.76 -15.96
CA GLN A 151 -14.68 10.60 -16.84
C GLN A 151 -13.25 10.05 -16.78
N LEU A 152 -12.26 10.95 -16.72
CA LEU A 152 -10.86 10.57 -16.55
C LEU A 152 -10.63 9.91 -15.20
N VAL A 153 -11.22 10.43 -14.11
CA VAL A 153 -11.16 9.79 -12.79
C VAL A 153 -11.78 8.39 -12.81
N GLN A 154 -12.94 8.23 -13.43
CA GLN A 154 -13.58 6.91 -13.58
C GLN A 154 -12.75 5.95 -14.46
N GLY A 155 -12.19 6.45 -15.56
CA GLY A 155 -11.30 5.69 -16.45
C GLY A 155 -10.05 5.20 -15.72
N LEU A 156 -9.41 6.06 -14.93
CA LEU A 156 -8.32 5.69 -14.02
C LEU A 156 -8.78 4.64 -12.99
N GLY A 157 -10.02 4.76 -12.50
CA GLY A 157 -10.64 3.81 -11.58
C GLY A 157 -10.71 2.41 -12.18
N TYR A 158 -11.29 2.28 -13.38
CA TYR A 158 -11.38 1.00 -14.08
C TYR A 158 -10.01 0.44 -14.48
N LEU A 159 -9.06 1.29 -14.89
CA LEU A 159 -7.70 0.87 -15.17
C LEU A 159 -7.00 0.30 -13.92
N THR A 160 -7.18 0.96 -12.77
CA THR A 160 -6.66 0.50 -11.47
C THR A 160 -7.30 -0.84 -11.08
N ALA A 161 -8.62 -0.98 -11.25
CA ALA A 161 -9.31 -2.24 -10.96
C ALA A 161 -8.83 -3.38 -11.88
N ALA A 162 -8.71 -3.13 -13.19
CA ALA A 162 -8.24 -4.12 -14.15
C ALA A 162 -6.80 -4.57 -13.87
N THR A 163 -5.90 -3.63 -13.58
CA THR A 163 -4.51 -3.94 -13.22
C THR A 163 -4.42 -4.65 -11.87
N THR A 164 -5.29 -4.32 -10.92
CA THR A 164 -5.40 -5.00 -9.62
C THR A 164 -5.78 -6.47 -9.81
N ILE A 165 -6.87 -6.74 -10.53
CA ILE A 165 -7.35 -8.10 -10.80
C ILE A 165 -6.30 -8.90 -11.57
N THR A 166 -5.70 -8.30 -12.61
CA THR A 166 -4.68 -8.96 -13.43
C THR A 166 -3.44 -9.32 -12.59
N SER A 167 -2.97 -8.41 -11.75
CA SER A 167 -1.84 -8.66 -10.86
C SER A 167 -2.15 -9.77 -9.86
N GLY A 168 -3.35 -9.77 -9.26
CA GLY A 168 -3.80 -10.83 -8.35
C GLY A 168 -3.86 -12.20 -9.04
N ALA A 169 -4.43 -12.28 -10.24
CA ALA A 169 -4.48 -13.51 -11.02
C ALA A 169 -3.08 -14.06 -11.35
N ILE A 170 -2.12 -13.17 -11.64
CA ILE A 170 -0.72 -13.56 -11.87
C ILE A 170 -0.11 -14.16 -10.59
N TYR A 171 -0.32 -13.54 -9.42
CA TYR A 171 0.15 -14.06 -8.13
C TYR A 171 -0.41 -15.46 -7.85
N VAL A 172 -1.71 -15.63 -8.02
CA VAL A 172 -2.39 -16.93 -7.83
C VAL A 172 -1.81 -17.98 -8.79
N ARG A 173 -1.62 -17.62 -10.07
CA ARG A 173 -1.02 -18.53 -11.05
C ARG A 173 0.42 -18.91 -10.70
N MET A 174 1.22 -17.98 -10.19
CA MET A 174 2.59 -18.24 -9.76
C MET A 174 2.65 -19.15 -8.52
N TYR A 175 1.69 -19.00 -7.61
CA TYR A 175 1.51 -19.89 -6.46
C TYR A 175 1.23 -21.33 -6.92
N PHE A 176 0.24 -21.53 -7.79
CA PHE A 176 -0.11 -22.86 -8.31
C PHE A 176 1.01 -23.51 -9.14
N LYS A 177 1.85 -22.72 -9.81
CA LYS A 177 3.00 -23.23 -10.57
C LYS A 177 4.24 -23.55 -9.69
N GLY A 178 4.19 -23.33 -8.38
CA GLY A 178 5.33 -23.56 -7.47
C GLY A 178 6.54 -22.67 -7.74
N GLN A 179 6.38 -21.57 -8.49
CA GLN A 179 7.49 -20.70 -8.91
C GLN A 179 7.89 -19.65 -7.85
N MET A 180 7.14 -19.53 -6.75
CA MET A 180 7.47 -18.59 -5.66
C MET A 180 8.47 -19.15 -4.61
N LEU A 181 8.79 -20.45 -4.65
CA LEU A 181 9.63 -21.12 -3.65
C LEU A 181 10.99 -21.61 -4.20
N ARG A 182 11.51 -20.99 -5.27
CA ARG A 182 12.84 -21.29 -5.82
C ARG A 182 13.78 -20.10 -5.73
#